data_AF-A0A379TBF7-F1
#
_entry.id   AF-A0A379TBF7-F1
#
_cell.length_a   1.000
_cell.length_b   1.000
_cell.length_c   1.000
_cell.angle_alpha   90.00
_cell.angle_beta   90.00
_cell.angle_gamma   90.00
#
_symmetry.space_group_name_H-M   'P 1'
#
loop_
_entity.id
_entity.type
_entity.pdbx_description
1 polymer ?
#
loop_
_entity_poly.entity_id
_entity_poly.type
_entity_poly.pdbx_seq_one_letter_code
_entity_poly.pdbx_strand_id
1 'polypeptide(L)'
;MPSALAPCENDLLNGTRFALAWRDEEVADFLDQTWIDGWLRESFLQYASQVENRSEQAIQQALRSFEYQAHWLNLLTLLGEQLTVPEVKFVTHTLSTPAIPVDLILDVGNTHTCGVLIEDHGDANDGLRQTAELQVRSLSEPQYLNDPLFTSRVEFSEARFGKQHFSVESGRDDAFIWPSIARVGDEARLLAMQRLGTEGSSGISSPRRYLWDETPALQDWRFSQMNGKTQREPLATAFPLMNLMNDDGQPLFSLPDEERLPVFSPQYSRSTLMTHMLCEILAQALGQINSVATRLRLGFPASPRQLRTLILTLPSAMPKQEREIFRQRMFEALALVWKAMGWHPQDEDFTTPKQREKSVVPVPEIQMEWDEASCGQLVWAL
;
A
#
# COMPACT_ATOMS: atom_id res chain seq x y z
N MET A 1 5.63 -17.09 -26.78
CA MET A 1 5.31 -16.66 -25.41
C MET A 1 4.12 -15.74 -25.53
N PRO A 2 3.02 -15.93 -24.78
CA PRO A 2 1.99 -14.89 -24.71
C PRO A 2 2.66 -13.58 -24.35
N SER A 3 2.26 -12.48 -25.00
CA SER A 3 2.66 -11.14 -24.58
C SER A 3 2.40 -11.00 -23.09
N ALA A 4 3.38 -10.55 -22.31
CA ALA A 4 3.19 -10.36 -20.88
C ALA A 4 1.93 -9.51 -20.66
N LEU A 5 1.00 -9.99 -19.82
CA LEU A 5 -0.21 -9.25 -19.41
C LEU A 5 0.18 -8.19 -18.35
N ALA A 6 1.12 -7.34 -18.75
CA ALA A 6 1.78 -6.36 -17.93
C ALA A 6 2.35 -5.25 -18.82
N PRO A 7 2.23 -3.98 -18.42
CA PRO A 7 3.02 -2.92 -19.04
C PRO A 7 4.51 -3.25 -18.90
N CYS A 8 5.28 -2.98 -19.94
CA CYS A 8 6.74 -3.15 -19.95
C CYS A 8 7.46 -1.81 -20.11
N GLU A 9 8.79 -1.82 -19.95
CA GLU A 9 9.61 -0.61 -20.12
C GLU A 9 9.45 0.01 -21.51
N ASN A 10 9.27 -0.80 -22.55
CA ASN A 10 9.01 -0.29 -23.90
C ASN A 10 7.69 0.48 -23.99
N ASP A 11 6.67 0.10 -23.22
CA ASP A 11 5.39 0.84 -23.19
C ASP A 11 5.58 2.23 -22.59
N LEU A 12 6.42 2.33 -21.56
CA LEU A 12 6.80 3.58 -20.94
C LEU A 12 7.58 4.48 -21.91
N LEU A 13 8.60 3.93 -22.59
CA LEU A 13 9.47 4.66 -23.52
C LEU A 13 8.71 5.13 -24.77
N ASN A 14 7.85 4.28 -25.32
CA ASN A 14 7.02 4.61 -26.50
C ASN A 14 5.82 5.49 -26.14
N GLY A 15 5.53 5.64 -24.83
CA GLY A 15 4.39 6.37 -24.36
C GLY A 15 3.06 5.74 -24.77
N THR A 16 3.01 4.40 -24.78
CA THR A 16 1.84 3.58 -25.07
C THR A 16 0.67 4.01 -24.18
N ARG A 17 -0.53 4.03 -24.76
CA ARG A 17 -1.77 4.29 -24.05
C ARG A 17 -2.57 3.01 -23.95
N PHE A 18 -3.12 2.77 -22.77
CA PHE A 18 -3.94 1.63 -22.45
C PHE A 18 -5.39 2.11 -22.31
N ALA A 19 -6.29 1.47 -23.04
CA ALA A 19 -7.72 1.72 -22.96
C ALA A 19 -8.44 0.44 -22.50
N LEU A 20 -9.70 0.57 -22.11
CA LEU A 20 -10.54 -0.59 -21.86
C LEU A 20 -10.72 -1.37 -23.16
N ALA A 21 -10.25 -2.61 -23.19
CA ALA A 21 -10.65 -3.61 -24.19
C ALA A 21 -11.99 -4.21 -23.75
N TRP A 22 -13.02 -4.08 -24.58
CA TRP A 22 -14.37 -4.52 -24.22
C TRP A 22 -15.14 -5.15 -25.36
N ARG A 23 -14.66 -5.02 -26.61
CA ARG A 23 -15.30 -5.66 -27.75
C ARG A 23 -14.88 -7.12 -27.82
N ASP A 24 -15.79 -7.99 -28.25
CA ASP A 24 -15.57 -9.43 -28.33
C ASP A 24 -14.26 -9.80 -29.05
N GLU A 25 -13.96 -9.13 -30.16
CA GLU A 25 -12.74 -9.36 -30.95
C GLU A 25 -11.44 -8.96 -30.24
N GLU A 26 -11.51 -8.01 -29.30
CA GLU A 26 -10.35 -7.53 -28.53
C GLU A 26 -10.01 -8.46 -27.36
N VAL A 27 -11.01 -9.17 -26.83
CA VAL A 27 -10.88 -9.97 -25.60
C VAL A 27 -10.92 -11.48 -25.83
N ALA A 28 -11.14 -11.95 -27.06
CA ALA A 28 -11.23 -13.37 -27.39
C ALA A 28 -10.02 -14.18 -26.90
N ASP A 29 -8.80 -13.76 -27.27
CA ASP A 29 -7.56 -14.44 -26.87
C ASP A 29 -7.32 -14.40 -25.34
N PHE A 30 -7.89 -13.42 -24.65
CA PHE A 30 -7.80 -13.28 -23.20
C PHE A 30 -8.78 -14.23 -22.50
N LEU A 31 -9.99 -14.41 -23.03
CA LEU A 31 -10.96 -15.39 -22.53
C LEU A 31 -10.49 -16.84 -22.70
N ASP A 32 -9.68 -17.12 -23.72
CA ASP A 32 -9.10 -18.44 -23.96
C ASP A 32 -7.99 -18.81 -22.96
N GLN A 33 -7.54 -17.87 -22.12
CA GLN A 33 -6.56 -18.16 -21.07
C GLN A 33 -7.19 -19.03 -19.98
N THR A 34 -6.54 -20.15 -19.64
CA THR A 34 -7.05 -21.12 -18.66
C THR A 34 -7.34 -20.50 -17.29
N TRP A 35 -6.47 -19.58 -16.84
CA TRP A 35 -6.64 -18.91 -15.56
C TRP A 35 -7.81 -17.92 -15.55
N ILE A 36 -8.14 -17.31 -16.71
CA ILE A 36 -9.32 -16.45 -16.87
C ILE A 36 -10.59 -17.27 -16.81
N ASP A 37 -10.66 -18.37 -17.55
CA ASP A 37 -11.80 -19.29 -17.48
C ASP A 37 -12.04 -19.78 -16.05
N GLY A 38 -10.97 -20.20 -15.36
CA GLY A 38 -11.01 -20.58 -13.95
C GLY A 38 -11.52 -19.46 -13.03
N TRP A 39 -11.01 -18.24 -13.20
CA TRP A 39 -11.39 -17.08 -12.42
C TRP A 39 -12.87 -16.72 -12.56
N LEU A 40 -13.36 -16.68 -13.81
CA LEU A 40 -14.76 -16.36 -14.09
C LEU A 40 -15.70 -17.46 -13.57
N ARG A 41 -15.34 -18.74 -13.75
CA ARG A 41 -16.11 -19.87 -13.20
C ARG A 41 -16.20 -19.81 -11.68
N GLU A 42 -15.08 -19.61 -10.99
CA GLU A 42 -15.06 -19.58 -9.53
C GLU A 42 -15.87 -18.40 -8.98
N SER A 43 -15.75 -17.23 -9.61
CA SER A 43 -16.51 -16.03 -9.23
C SER A 43 -18.01 -16.23 -9.45
N PHE A 44 -18.40 -16.82 -10.59
CA PHE A 44 -19.79 -17.18 -10.86
C PHE A 44 -20.33 -18.22 -9.86
N LEU A 45 -19.59 -19.30 -9.60
CA LEU A 45 -19.99 -20.34 -8.66
C LEU A 45 -20.20 -19.79 -7.25
N GLN A 46 -19.30 -18.92 -6.79
CA GLN A 46 -19.42 -18.27 -5.50
C GLN A 46 -20.71 -17.45 -5.40
N TYR A 47 -21.04 -16.66 -6.42
CA TYR A 47 -22.26 -15.85 -6.44
C TYR A 47 -23.52 -16.70 -6.58
N ALA A 48 -23.54 -17.62 -7.55
CA ALA A 48 -24.69 -18.48 -7.82
C ALA A 48 -25.05 -19.38 -6.63
N SER A 49 -24.06 -19.82 -5.85
CA SER A 49 -24.28 -20.64 -4.65
C SER A 49 -24.60 -19.81 -3.40
N GLN A 50 -23.86 -18.74 -3.12
CA GLN A 50 -23.97 -18.01 -1.85
C GLN A 50 -25.02 -16.90 -1.87
N VAL A 51 -25.31 -16.33 -3.04
CA VAL A 51 -26.22 -15.18 -3.19
C VAL A 51 -27.53 -15.60 -3.82
N GLU A 52 -27.48 -16.28 -4.98
CA GLU A 52 -28.68 -16.70 -5.69
C GLU A 52 -29.25 -18.03 -5.20
N ASN A 53 -28.45 -18.82 -4.47
CA ASN A 53 -28.81 -20.14 -3.96
C ASN A 53 -29.38 -21.08 -5.05
N ARG A 54 -28.75 -21.08 -6.24
CA ARG A 54 -29.15 -21.92 -7.38
C ARG A 54 -28.93 -23.41 -7.05
N SER A 55 -29.80 -24.27 -7.58
CA SER A 55 -29.61 -25.73 -7.46
C SER A 55 -28.38 -26.20 -8.23
N GLU A 56 -27.79 -27.33 -7.82
CA GLU A 56 -26.64 -27.93 -8.50
C GLU A 56 -26.92 -28.19 -9.99
N GLN A 57 -28.12 -28.64 -10.33
CA GLN A 57 -28.53 -28.89 -11.72
C GLN A 57 -28.53 -27.59 -12.54
N ALA A 58 -29.05 -26.49 -11.97
CA ALA A 58 -29.07 -25.19 -12.63
C ALA A 58 -27.65 -24.65 -12.82
N ILE A 59 -26.78 -24.81 -11.81
CA ILE A 59 -25.36 -24.43 -11.90
C ILE A 59 -24.65 -25.23 -13.01
N GLN A 60 -24.84 -26.54 -13.08
CA GLN A 60 -24.23 -27.36 -14.12
C GLN A 60 -24.69 -26.97 -15.52
N GLN A 61 -25.98 -26.64 -15.69
CA GLN A 61 -26.50 -26.15 -16.96
C GLN A 61 -25.85 -24.81 -17.34
N ALA A 62 -25.78 -23.86 -16.40
CA ALA A 62 -25.16 -22.55 -16.60
C ALA A 62 -23.67 -22.63 -16.98
N LEU A 63 -22.93 -23.54 -16.34
CA LEU A 63 -21.51 -23.78 -16.68
C LEU A 63 -21.34 -24.38 -18.07
N ARG A 64 -22.25 -25.26 -18.51
CA ARG A 64 -22.23 -25.85 -19.86
C ARG A 64 -22.59 -24.84 -20.95
N SER A 65 -23.44 -23.86 -20.62
CA SER A 65 -23.83 -22.79 -21.54
C SER A 65 -22.92 -21.56 -21.47
N PHE A 66 -21.80 -21.63 -20.74
CA PHE A 66 -20.85 -20.51 -20.60
C PHE A 66 -21.49 -19.22 -20.04
N GLU A 67 -22.48 -19.34 -19.16
CA GLU A 67 -23.21 -18.19 -18.61
C GLU A 67 -22.27 -17.19 -17.90
N TYR A 68 -21.22 -17.69 -17.24
CA TYR A 68 -20.22 -16.88 -16.56
C TYR A 68 -19.39 -15.99 -17.52
N GLN A 69 -19.04 -16.50 -18.71
CA GLN A 69 -18.36 -15.69 -19.74
C GLN A 69 -19.33 -14.66 -20.32
N ALA A 70 -20.58 -15.06 -20.58
CA ALA A 70 -21.62 -14.13 -21.06
C ALA A 70 -21.87 -12.98 -20.07
N HIS A 71 -21.92 -13.25 -18.76
CA HIS A 71 -22.04 -12.21 -17.73
C HIS A 71 -20.85 -11.25 -17.73
N TRP A 72 -19.63 -11.78 -17.89
CA TRP A 72 -18.43 -10.96 -17.96
C TRP A 72 -18.40 -10.07 -19.22
N LEU A 73 -18.74 -10.62 -20.39
CA LEU A 73 -18.87 -9.86 -21.63
C LEU A 73 -19.96 -8.78 -21.52
N ASN A 74 -21.11 -9.09 -20.94
CA ASN A 74 -22.16 -8.09 -20.69
C ASN A 74 -21.67 -6.94 -19.79
N LEU A 75 -20.87 -7.26 -18.76
CA LEU A 75 -20.27 -6.24 -17.90
C LEU A 75 -19.29 -5.37 -18.69
N LEU A 76 -18.42 -5.96 -19.51
CA LEU A 76 -17.49 -5.20 -20.34
C LEU A 76 -18.21 -4.30 -21.35
N THR A 77 -19.22 -4.81 -22.04
CA THR A 77 -20.06 -4.02 -22.96
C THR A 77 -20.73 -2.88 -22.22
N LEU A 78 -21.29 -3.12 -21.03
CA LEU A 78 -21.86 -2.05 -20.21
C LEU A 78 -20.82 -1.00 -19.84
N LEU A 79 -19.61 -1.41 -19.42
CA LEU A 79 -18.54 -0.46 -19.10
C LEU A 79 -18.11 0.35 -20.34
N GLY A 80 -17.95 -0.30 -21.49
CA GLY A 80 -17.51 0.33 -22.73
C GLY A 80 -18.54 1.24 -23.38
N GLU A 81 -19.84 0.95 -23.25
CA GLU A 81 -20.92 1.75 -23.83
C GLU A 81 -21.44 2.83 -22.88
N GLN A 82 -21.49 2.56 -21.56
CA GLN A 82 -22.16 3.44 -20.60
C GLN A 82 -21.20 4.37 -19.86
N LEU A 83 -19.90 4.05 -19.81
CA LEU A 83 -18.91 4.85 -19.09
C LEU A 83 -17.83 5.40 -20.03
N THR A 84 -17.39 6.62 -19.75
CA THR A 84 -16.17 7.16 -20.34
C THR A 84 -14.97 6.67 -19.54
N VAL A 85 -14.48 5.47 -19.86
CA VAL A 85 -13.27 4.94 -19.21
C VAL A 85 -12.03 5.64 -19.76
N PRO A 86 -11.22 6.31 -18.92
CA PRO A 86 -10.08 7.08 -19.41
C PRO A 86 -8.96 6.17 -19.94
N GLU A 87 -8.25 6.65 -20.96
CA GLU A 87 -6.97 6.07 -21.35
C GLU A 87 -5.93 6.32 -20.26
N VAL A 88 -5.13 5.30 -19.96
CA VAL A 88 -4.03 5.38 -19.01
C VAL A 88 -2.72 5.35 -19.76
N LYS A 89 -1.79 6.23 -19.37
CA LYS A 89 -0.42 6.24 -19.87
C LYS A 89 0.54 6.30 -18.68
N PHE A 90 1.58 5.47 -18.73
CA PHE A 90 2.69 5.56 -17.79
C PHE A 90 3.61 6.70 -18.20
N VAL A 91 4.11 7.43 -17.21
CA VAL A 91 5.05 8.53 -17.41
C VAL A 91 6.30 8.29 -16.58
N THR A 92 7.44 8.72 -17.11
CA THR A 92 8.72 8.67 -16.43
C THR A 92 9.43 10.01 -16.58
N HIS A 93 10.47 10.20 -15.79
CA HIS A 93 11.27 11.40 -15.86
C HIS A 93 12.11 11.37 -17.14
N THR A 94 12.22 12.52 -17.78
CA THR A 94 13.10 12.72 -18.93
C THR A 94 13.86 14.02 -18.74
N LEU A 95 14.83 14.30 -19.61
CA LEU A 95 15.53 15.60 -19.59
C LEU A 95 14.56 16.79 -19.78
N SER A 96 13.48 16.60 -20.55
CA SER A 96 12.45 17.63 -20.77
C SER A 96 11.32 17.64 -19.74
N THR A 97 11.11 16.52 -19.04
CA THR A 97 10.07 16.35 -18.02
C THR A 97 10.72 15.76 -16.76
N PRO A 98 11.49 16.56 -16.01
CA PRO A 98 12.19 16.06 -14.83
C PRO A 98 11.19 15.60 -13.76
N ALA A 99 11.65 14.72 -12.88
CA ALA A 99 10.88 14.34 -11.69
C ALA A 99 10.69 15.56 -10.79
N ILE A 100 9.50 15.70 -10.23
CA ILE A 100 9.18 16.75 -9.26
C ILE A 100 9.50 16.21 -7.85
N PRO A 101 10.45 16.80 -7.13
CA PRO A 101 10.72 16.43 -5.75
C PRO A 101 9.54 16.79 -4.86
N VAL A 102 9.23 15.91 -3.92
CA VAL A 102 8.15 16.07 -2.94
C VAL A 102 8.71 15.86 -1.54
N ASP A 103 8.43 16.79 -0.63
CA ASP A 103 8.70 16.60 0.79
C ASP A 103 7.40 16.22 1.51
N LEU A 104 7.47 15.23 2.40
CA LEU A 104 6.36 14.83 3.28
C LEU A 104 6.66 15.32 4.69
N ILE A 105 5.84 16.22 5.21
CA ILE A 105 5.79 16.57 6.62
C ILE A 105 4.77 15.65 7.29
N LEU A 106 5.17 14.95 8.36
CA LEU A 106 4.33 13.98 9.05
C LEU A 106 4.29 14.27 10.55
N ASP A 107 3.06 14.41 11.08
CA ASP A 107 2.80 14.49 12.51
C ASP A 107 2.05 13.25 13.00
N VAL A 108 2.73 12.42 13.79
CA VAL A 108 2.14 11.22 14.40
C VAL A 108 1.76 11.55 15.84
N GLY A 109 0.50 11.92 16.04
CA GLY A 109 -0.08 12.13 17.36
C GLY A 109 -0.53 10.83 18.02
N ASN A 110 -0.89 10.92 19.30
CA ASN A 110 -1.41 9.76 20.04
C ASN A 110 -2.77 9.29 19.51
N THR A 111 -3.65 10.23 19.15
CA THR A 111 -5.03 9.93 18.74
C THR A 111 -5.21 10.07 17.23
N HIS A 112 -4.61 11.11 16.66
CA HIS A 112 -4.69 11.44 15.25
C HIS A 112 -3.30 11.65 14.67
N THR A 113 -3.20 11.37 13.38
CA THR A 113 -2.04 11.60 12.54
C THR A 113 -2.48 12.46 11.37
N CYS A 114 -1.61 13.35 10.93
CA CYS A 114 -1.81 14.11 9.70
C CYS A 114 -0.47 14.27 8.98
N GLY A 115 -0.55 14.63 7.70
CA GLY A 115 0.65 14.93 6.92
C GLY A 115 0.35 15.93 5.82
N VAL A 116 1.41 16.58 5.35
CA VAL A 116 1.36 17.54 4.24
C VAL A 116 2.46 17.17 3.25
N LEU A 117 2.08 17.04 1.98
CA LEU A 117 2.97 16.87 0.85
C LEU A 117 3.23 18.23 0.22
N ILE A 118 4.49 18.55 -0.03
CA ILE A 118 4.92 19.82 -0.63
C ILE A 118 5.71 19.49 -1.90
N GLU A 119 5.19 19.88 -3.06
CA GLU A 119 5.92 19.75 -4.32
C GLU A 119 6.84 20.96 -4.55
N ASP A 120 8.02 20.70 -5.10
CA ASP A 120 8.97 21.75 -5.47
C ASP A 120 9.16 21.76 -7.00
N HIS A 121 8.57 22.77 -7.63
CA HIS A 121 8.57 23.05 -9.07
C HIS A 121 9.67 24.05 -9.47
N GLY A 122 10.63 24.34 -8.57
CA GLY A 122 11.71 25.30 -8.81
C GLY A 122 11.19 26.71 -9.07
N ASP A 123 11.60 27.31 -10.19
CA ASP A 123 11.21 28.68 -10.57
C ASP A 123 9.69 28.84 -10.83
N ALA A 124 8.99 27.73 -11.09
CA ALA A 124 7.54 27.71 -11.29
C ALA A 124 6.76 27.55 -9.97
N ASN A 125 7.42 27.68 -8.81
CA ASN A 125 6.74 27.57 -7.52
C ASN A 125 5.70 28.68 -7.32
N ASP A 126 4.48 28.29 -6.94
CA ASP A 126 3.32 29.18 -6.66
C ASP A 126 2.91 29.05 -5.18
N GLY A 127 3.92 29.07 -4.30
CA GLY A 127 3.76 29.03 -2.85
C GLY A 127 2.90 27.86 -2.37
N LEU A 128 1.87 28.17 -1.57
CA LEU A 128 1.00 27.18 -0.94
C LEU A 128 0.15 26.35 -1.92
N ARG A 129 0.04 26.76 -3.19
CA ARG A 129 -0.77 26.01 -4.17
C ARG A 129 -0.16 24.66 -4.55
N GLN A 130 1.12 24.44 -4.24
CA GLN A 130 1.84 23.18 -4.46
C GLN A 130 1.82 22.27 -3.24
N THR A 131 0.84 22.47 -2.35
CA THR A 131 0.65 21.63 -1.17
C THR A 131 -0.56 20.70 -1.31
N ALA A 132 -0.47 19.54 -0.68
CA ALA A 132 -1.56 18.59 -0.55
C ALA A 132 -1.59 18.05 0.87
N GLU A 133 -2.78 17.87 1.42
CA GLU A 133 -2.95 17.06 2.62
C GLU A 133 -2.69 15.59 2.28
N LEU A 134 -2.02 14.86 3.17
CA LEU A 134 -1.90 13.40 3.09
C LEU A 134 -3.29 12.78 3.27
N GLN A 135 -3.70 11.96 2.30
CA GLN A 135 -4.98 11.27 2.32
C GLN A 135 -4.76 9.76 2.32
N VAL A 136 -5.28 9.09 3.35
CA VAL A 136 -5.26 7.63 3.45
C VAL A 136 -6.47 7.06 2.73
N ARG A 137 -6.26 6.19 1.75
CA ARG A 137 -7.33 5.47 1.04
C ARG A 137 -7.61 4.13 1.69
N SER A 138 -8.88 3.79 1.88
CA SER A 138 -9.27 2.44 2.29
C SER A 138 -8.95 1.46 1.17
N LEU A 139 -8.13 0.44 1.43
CA LEU A 139 -7.81 -0.57 0.42
C LEU A 139 -8.95 -1.57 0.24
N SER A 140 -9.71 -1.82 1.29
CA SER A 140 -10.93 -2.65 1.23
C SER A 140 -12.07 -1.97 0.47
N GLU A 141 -12.12 -0.62 0.51
CA GLU A 141 -13.14 0.18 -0.17
C GLU A 141 -12.49 1.42 -0.85
N PRO A 142 -11.84 1.24 -2.01
CA PRO A 142 -10.99 2.27 -2.66
C PRO A 142 -11.68 3.58 -3.04
N GLN A 143 -13.01 3.61 -3.02
CA GLN A 143 -13.84 4.81 -3.21
C GLN A 143 -13.81 5.76 -2.02
N TYR A 144 -13.37 5.31 -0.84
CA TYR A 144 -13.33 6.12 0.38
C TYR A 144 -11.91 6.58 0.71
N LEU A 145 -11.80 7.87 1.00
CA LEU A 145 -10.60 8.56 1.48
C LEU A 145 -10.89 9.07 2.89
N ASN A 146 -9.88 9.02 3.74
CA ASN A 146 -9.95 9.59 5.08
C ASN A 146 -9.95 11.13 5.01
N ASP A 147 -10.46 11.75 6.07
CA ASP A 147 -10.16 13.14 6.38
C ASP A 147 -8.64 13.32 6.58
N PRO A 148 -8.09 14.52 6.30
CA PRO A 148 -6.66 14.83 6.47
C PRO A 148 -6.10 14.51 7.86
N LEU A 149 -6.93 14.66 8.89
CA LEU A 149 -6.63 14.28 10.27
C LEU A 149 -7.26 12.92 10.56
N PHE A 150 -6.54 11.84 10.27
CA PHE A 150 -7.02 10.48 10.45
C PHE A 150 -6.56 9.88 11.78
N THR A 151 -7.24 8.82 12.24
CA THR A 151 -6.86 8.17 13.50
C THR A 151 -5.49 7.49 13.43
N SER A 152 -4.71 7.59 14.51
CA SER A 152 -3.41 6.91 14.66
C SER A 152 -3.52 5.41 14.96
N ARG A 153 -4.73 4.83 14.88
CA ARG A 153 -4.92 3.40 15.07
C ARG A 153 -4.26 2.63 13.94
N VAL A 154 -3.65 1.50 14.30
CA VAL A 154 -3.13 0.51 13.36
C VAL A 154 -3.81 -0.83 13.61
N GLU A 155 -4.22 -1.52 12.55
CA GLU A 155 -4.72 -2.90 12.59
C GLU A 155 -4.02 -3.72 11.49
N PHE A 156 -3.58 -4.92 11.80
CA PHE A 156 -3.06 -5.86 10.82
C PHE A 156 -4.20 -6.30 9.89
N SER A 157 -4.01 -6.07 8.60
CA SER A 157 -4.90 -6.52 7.54
C SER A 157 -4.13 -6.59 6.22
N GLU A 158 -4.10 -7.76 5.62
CA GLU A 158 -3.43 -8.01 4.35
C GLU A 158 -4.15 -7.30 3.19
N ALA A 159 -3.40 -6.69 2.27
CA ALA A 159 -3.99 -6.09 1.06
C ALA A 159 -4.31 -7.19 0.05
N ARG A 160 -5.55 -7.24 -0.43
CA ARG A 160 -5.99 -8.22 -1.43
C ARG A 160 -6.64 -7.51 -2.60
N PHE A 161 -6.00 -7.59 -3.75
CA PHE A 161 -6.49 -7.01 -5.02
C PHE A 161 -7.17 -8.06 -5.92
N GLY A 162 -7.75 -9.09 -5.30
CA GLY A 162 -8.37 -10.21 -5.99
C GLY A 162 -7.97 -11.56 -5.39
N LYS A 163 -8.09 -12.60 -6.20
CA LYS A 163 -7.79 -13.99 -5.82
C LYS A 163 -6.35 -14.32 -6.20
N GLN A 164 -5.48 -14.43 -5.21
CA GLN A 164 -4.03 -14.55 -5.40
C GLN A 164 -3.61 -15.75 -6.25
N HIS A 165 -4.33 -16.88 -6.16
CA HIS A 165 -4.01 -18.07 -6.95
C HIS A 165 -4.13 -17.84 -8.46
N PHE A 166 -5.06 -17.01 -8.92
CA PHE A 166 -5.15 -16.64 -10.34
C PHE A 166 -4.03 -15.70 -10.79
N SER A 167 -3.48 -14.89 -9.87
CA SER A 167 -2.27 -14.12 -10.14
C SER A 167 -1.09 -15.06 -10.44
N VAL A 168 -0.90 -16.09 -9.60
CA VAL A 168 0.12 -17.14 -9.81
C VAL A 168 -0.10 -17.89 -11.13
N GLU A 169 -1.34 -18.30 -11.42
CA GLU A 169 -1.68 -18.99 -12.68
C GLU A 169 -1.47 -18.11 -13.92
N SER A 170 -1.59 -16.78 -13.79
CA SER A 170 -1.24 -15.83 -14.86
C SER A 170 0.27 -15.72 -15.10
N GLY A 171 1.10 -16.36 -14.26
CA GLY A 171 2.56 -16.25 -14.28
C GLY A 171 3.10 -15.01 -13.58
N ARG A 172 2.26 -14.29 -12.81
CA ARG A 172 2.61 -13.09 -12.06
C ARG A 172 2.16 -13.22 -10.61
N ASP A 173 2.95 -13.91 -9.80
CA ASP A 173 2.71 -14.05 -8.36
C ASP A 173 2.85 -12.73 -7.58
N ASP A 174 3.40 -11.70 -8.23
CA ASP A 174 3.67 -10.36 -7.70
C ASP A 174 2.87 -9.23 -8.41
N ALA A 175 1.80 -9.57 -9.15
CA ALA A 175 1.10 -8.61 -10.00
C ALA A 175 0.58 -7.37 -9.26
N PHE A 176 0.16 -7.55 -8.00
CA PHE A 176 -0.35 -6.49 -7.13
C PHE A 176 0.28 -6.59 -5.74
N ILE A 177 1.39 -5.88 -5.54
CA ILE A 177 2.06 -5.77 -4.24
C ILE A 177 1.64 -4.47 -3.55
N TRP A 178 1.24 -4.59 -2.28
CA TRP A 178 1.20 -3.47 -1.35
C TRP A 178 2.27 -3.71 -0.28
N PRO A 179 3.19 -2.76 0.00
CA PRO A 179 4.36 -3.00 0.83
C PRO A 179 4.08 -3.00 2.34
N SER A 180 2.80 -3.10 2.74
CA SER A 180 2.34 -3.07 4.12
C SER A 180 1.31 -4.17 4.38
N ILE A 181 1.41 -4.77 5.56
CA ILE A 181 0.46 -5.78 6.07
C ILE A 181 -0.50 -5.20 7.13
N ALA A 182 -0.51 -3.88 7.28
CA ALA A 182 -1.31 -3.17 8.27
C ALA A 182 -2.15 -2.05 7.60
N ARG A 183 -3.17 -1.58 8.30
CA ARG A 183 -4.03 -0.46 7.92
C ARG A 183 -4.02 0.61 8.97
N VAL A 184 -4.26 1.83 8.53
CA VAL A 184 -4.36 3.03 9.37
C VAL A 184 -5.65 3.80 9.05
N GLY A 185 -6.00 4.78 9.88
CA GLY A 185 -7.19 5.61 9.66
C GLY A 185 -8.51 4.86 9.84
N ASP A 186 -9.52 5.27 9.09
CA ASP A 186 -10.89 4.77 9.17
C ASP A 186 -11.01 3.27 8.85
N GLU A 187 -10.20 2.76 7.93
CA GLU A 187 -10.18 1.32 7.64
C GLU A 187 -9.75 0.53 8.89
N ALA A 188 -8.68 0.95 9.56
CA ALA A 188 -8.24 0.35 10.82
C ALA A 188 -9.30 0.51 11.93
N ARG A 189 -9.99 1.66 11.98
CA ARG A 189 -11.09 1.87 12.93
C ARG A 189 -12.25 0.91 12.70
N LEU A 190 -12.67 0.72 11.44
CA LEU A 190 -13.75 -0.20 11.07
C LEU A 190 -13.36 -1.64 11.35
N LEU A 191 -12.15 -2.06 10.99
CA LEU A 191 -11.60 -3.38 11.29
C LEU A 191 -11.60 -3.68 12.79
N ALA A 192 -11.21 -2.71 13.62
CA ALA A 192 -11.24 -2.86 15.07
C ALA A 192 -12.67 -2.98 15.64
N MET A 193 -13.64 -2.25 15.06
CA MET A 193 -15.05 -2.27 15.48
C MET A 193 -15.77 -3.57 15.10
N GLN A 194 -15.37 -4.21 14.00
CA GLN A 194 -16.01 -5.42 13.48
C GLN A 194 -15.45 -6.73 14.06
N ARG A 195 -14.51 -6.63 15.00
CA ARG A 195 -13.87 -7.77 15.64
C ARG A 195 -14.90 -8.61 16.41
N LEU A 196 -15.05 -9.86 16.00
CA LEU A 196 -15.94 -10.85 16.62
C LEU A 196 -15.16 -11.59 17.73
N GLY A 197 -14.95 -10.95 18.88
CA GLY A 197 -14.45 -11.60 20.09
C GLY A 197 -13.26 -10.92 20.77
N THR A 198 -12.81 -11.50 21.87
CA THR A 198 -11.81 -10.93 22.79
C THR A 198 -10.38 -11.41 22.52
N GLU A 199 -10.11 -12.29 21.54
CA GLU A 199 -8.88 -13.12 21.56
C GLU A 199 -7.78 -12.83 20.52
N GLY A 200 -7.99 -12.08 19.43
CA GLY A 200 -6.88 -11.70 18.53
C GLY A 200 -6.28 -10.32 18.77
N SER A 201 -5.06 -10.20 19.30
CA SER A 201 -4.31 -8.93 19.21
C SER A 201 -4.11 -8.59 17.73
N SER A 202 -5.00 -7.76 17.17
CA SER A 202 -5.01 -7.41 15.75
C SER A 202 -4.39 -6.04 15.50
N GLY A 203 -4.22 -5.23 16.54
CA GLY A 203 -3.75 -3.86 16.41
C GLY A 203 -3.77 -3.09 17.72
N ILE A 204 -3.37 -1.82 17.66
CA ILE A 204 -3.36 -0.89 18.79
C ILE A 204 -3.88 0.48 18.37
N SER A 205 -4.47 1.21 19.31
CA SER A 205 -5.04 2.53 19.06
C SER A 205 -4.01 3.64 18.90
N SER A 206 -2.80 3.47 19.46
CA SER A 206 -1.80 4.52 19.55
C SER A 206 -0.39 3.93 19.65
N PRO A 207 0.26 3.61 18.51
CA PRO A 207 1.63 3.10 18.50
C PRO A 207 2.61 4.02 19.24
N ARG A 208 2.38 5.34 19.16
CA ARG A 208 3.21 6.33 19.83
C ARG A 208 3.29 6.17 21.35
N ARG A 209 2.20 5.76 22.01
CA ARG A 209 2.20 5.53 23.48
C ARG A 209 3.09 4.38 23.92
N TYR A 210 3.39 3.46 23.00
CA TYR A 210 4.15 2.24 23.26
C TYR A 210 5.49 2.23 22.53
N LEU A 211 5.94 3.40 22.04
CA LEU A 211 7.19 3.52 21.31
C LEU A 211 8.40 3.01 22.14
N TRP A 212 8.36 3.19 23.46
CA TRP A 212 9.39 2.72 24.39
C TRP A 212 9.34 1.21 24.68
N ASP A 213 8.25 0.52 24.32
CA ASP A 213 8.10 -0.91 24.63
C ASP A 213 8.58 -1.78 23.45
N GLU A 214 9.85 -2.14 23.53
CA GLU A 214 10.53 -3.02 22.58
C GLU A 214 10.45 -4.50 22.99
N THR A 215 9.70 -4.83 24.05
CA THR A 215 9.50 -6.21 24.50
C THR A 215 8.65 -6.99 23.49
N PRO A 216 9.04 -8.22 23.11
CA PRO A 216 8.21 -9.07 22.27
C PRO A 216 6.81 -9.28 22.86
N ALA A 217 5.80 -9.33 21.99
CA ALA A 217 4.43 -9.54 22.41
C ALA A 217 4.24 -10.96 22.97
N LEU A 218 3.51 -11.08 24.09
CA LEU A 218 3.19 -12.38 24.70
C LEU A 218 2.26 -13.24 23.84
N GLN A 219 1.50 -12.62 22.95
CA GLN A 219 0.56 -13.28 22.05
C GLN A 219 0.88 -12.85 20.63
N ASP A 220 0.86 -13.83 19.72
CA ASP A 220 1.07 -13.57 18.31
C ASP A 220 0.00 -12.63 17.74
N TRP A 221 0.44 -11.63 16.98
CA TRP A 221 -0.44 -10.74 16.24
C TRP A 221 -1.22 -11.49 15.16
N ARG A 222 -2.47 -11.07 14.93
CA ARG A 222 -3.38 -11.69 13.95
C ARG A 222 -3.97 -10.67 12.99
N PHE A 223 -4.30 -11.10 11.78
CA PHE A 223 -5.03 -10.24 10.86
C PHE A 223 -6.48 -10.09 11.31
N SER A 224 -6.97 -8.85 11.30
CA SER A 224 -8.39 -8.56 11.45
C SER A 224 -9.16 -9.09 10.23
N GLN A 225 -10.31 -9.71 10.46
CA GLN A 225 -11.17 -10.26 9.40
C GLN A 225 -12.56 -9.61 9.44
N MET A 226 -12.90 -8.86 8.39
CA MET A 226 -14.29 -8.50 8.10
C MET A 226 -14.97 -9.77 7.57
N ASN A 227 -15.72 -10.48 8.42
CA ASN A 227 -16.47 -11.71 8.10
C ASN A 227 -15.66 -13.03 8.10
N GLY A 228 -14.88 -13.29 9.15
CA GLY A 228 -14.22 -14.58 9.34
C GLY A 228 -15.20 -15.76 9.38
N LYS A 229 -15.17 -16.62 8.35
CA LYS A 229 -15.88 -17.92 8.34
C LYS A 229 -15.14 -18.99 9.18
N THR A 230 -13.88 -18.73 9.51
CA THR A 230 -12.98 -19.64 10.24
C THR A 230 -12.98 -19.32 11.73
N GLN A 231 -12.91 -20.36 12.58
CA GLN A 231 -12.92 -20.18 14.05
C GLN A 231 -11.69 -19.45 14.61
N ARG A 232 -10.58 -19.34 13.86
CA ARG A 232 -9.35 -18.67 14.29
C ARG A 232 -8.85 -17.71 13.21
N GLU A 233 -8.59 -16.47 13.61
CA GLU A 233 -7.97 -15.46 12.75
C GLU A 233 -6.55 -15.89 12.36
N PRO A 234 -6.09 -15.65 11.11
CA PRO A 234 -4.74 -16.01 10.68
C PRO A 234 -3.69 -15.13 11.37
N LEU A 235 -2.47 -15.67 11.50
CA LEU A 235 -1.33 -14.92 12.03
C LEU A 235 -1.01 -13.72 11.11
N ALA A 236 -0.50 -12.62 11.69
CA ALA A 236 -0.06 -11.43 10.97
C ALA A 236 1.27 -11.64 10.24
N THR A 237 1.32 -12.68 9.40
CA THR A 237 2.45 -13.10 8.58
C THR A 237 2.00 -13.13 7.13
N ALA A 238 2.35 -12.09 6.37
CA ALA A 238 2.04 -12.00 4.95
C ALA A 238 3.19 -11.36 4.15
N PHE A 239 3.25 -11.70 2.87
CA PHE A 239 4.12 -11.02 1.93
C PHE A 239 3.73 -9.54 1.77
N PRO A 240 4.69 -8.66 1.46
CA PRO A 240 6.13 -8.95 1.32
C PRO A 240 6.88 -8.93 2.66
N LEU A 241 6.30 -8.32 3.70
CA LEU A 241 7.02 -8.01 4.95
C LEU A 241 7.44 -9.25 5.75
N MET A 242 6.76 -10.39 5.60
CA MET A 242 7.13 -11.61 6.31
C MET A 242 8.56 -12.07 6.03
N ASN A 243 9.09 -11.82 4.81
CA ASN A 243 10.45 -12.20 4.45
C ASN A 243 11.47 -11.10 4.74
N LEU A 244 11.02 -9.96 5.29
CA LEU A 244 11.84 -8.79 5.53
C LEU A 244 12.03 -8.49 7.01
N MET A 245 11.32 -9.17 7.90
CA MET A 245 11.43 -9.02 9.35
C MET A 245 11.45 -10.37 10.06
N ASN A 246 12.02 -10.38 11.28
CA ASN A 246 11.97 -11.51 12.20
C ASN A 246 10.70 -11.49 13.08
N ASP A 247 10.62 -12.42 14.02
CA ASP A 247 9.51 -12.57 14.98
C ASP A 247 9.24 -11.32 15.84
N ASP A 248 10.29 -10.56 16.19
CA ASP A 248 10.20 -9.33 16.99
C ASP A 248 9.88 -8.09 16.13
N GLY A 249 9.87 -8.26 14.80
CA GLY A 249 9.60 -7.23 13.82
C GLY A 249 10.83 -6.39 13.46
N GLN A 250 12.02 -6.85 13.81
CA GLN A 250 13.27 -6.23 13.39
C GLN A 250 13.54 -6.56 11.91
N PRO A 251 13.95 -5.58 11.09
CA PRO A 251 14.28 -5.86 9.69
C PRO A 251 15.47 -6.81 9.56
N LEU A 252 15.37 -7.83 8.69
CA LEU A 252 16.42 -8.84 8.57
C LEU A 252 17.76 -8.26 8.10
N PHE A 253 17.75 -7.22 7.27
CA PHE A 253 18.98 -6.62 6.76
C PHE A 253 19.86 -6.00 7.86
N SER A 254 19.27 -5.62 9.00
CA SER A 254 20.03 -5.06 10.14
C SER A 254 20.61 -6.13 11.07
N LEU A 255 20.24 -7.39 10.85
CA LEU A 255 20.70 -8.52 11.66
C LEU A 255 21.94 -9.19 11.02
N PRO A 256 22.79 -9.83 11.84
CA PRO A 256 23.83 -10.74 11.35
C PRO A 256 23.24 -11.86 10.49
N ASP A 257 23.96 -12.32 9.47
CA ASP A 257 23.47 -13.30 8.49
C ASP A 257 22.88 -14.58 9.12
N GLU A 258 23.47 -15.06 10.23
CA GLU A 258 23.02 -16.26 10.95
C GLU A 258 21.66 -16.07 11.65
N GLU A 259 21.25 -14.83 11.91
CA GLU A 259 20.02 -14.46 12.61
C GLU A 259 18.92 -13.96 11.65
N ARG A 260 19.17 -13.94 10.34
CA ARG A 260 18.22 -13.48 9.30
C ARG A 260 17.12 -14.51 9.03
N LEU A 261 16.33 -14.80 10.05
CA LEU A 261 15.20 -15.72 9.97
C LEU A 261 13.90 -14.93 9.75
N PRO A 262 13.18 -15.17 8.63
CA PRO A 262 11.85 -14.62 8.40
C PRO A 262 10.89 -14.92 9.56
N VAL A 263 9.87 -14.08 9.72
CA VAL A 263 8.84 -14.27 10.74
C VAL A 263 8.14 -15.64 10.61
N PHE A 264 8.11 -16.37 11.72
CA PHE A 264 7.30 -17.57 11.91
C PHE A 264 6.16 -17.31 12.91
N SER A 265 6.48 -16.56 13.97
CA SER A 265 5.57 -16.19 15.05
C SER A 265 5.59 -14.66 15.17
N PRO A 266 4.53 -13.95 14.75
CA PRO A 266 4.52 -12.49 14.75
C PRO A 266 4.36 -11.96 16.18
N GLN A 267 5.45 -11.96 16.94
CA GLN A 267 5.55 -11.47 18.31
C GLN A 267 6.11 -10.05 18.35
N TYR A 268 5.80 -9.28 17.30
CA TYR A 268 6.24 -7.91 17.12
C TYR A 268 6.06 -7.09 18.40
N SER A 269 7.10 -6.38 18.83
CA SER A 269 6.96 -5.50 19.98
C SER A 269 5.96 -4.38 19.70
N ARG A 270 5.38 -3.79 20.75
CA ARG A 270 4.43 -2.69 20.56
C ARG A 270 5.09 -1.46 19.91
N SER A 271 6.40 -1.27 20.10
CA SER A 271 7.19 -0.28 19.37
C SER A 271 7.21 -0.57 17.86
N THR A 272 7.39 -1.83 17.45
CA THR A 272 7.41 -2.23 16.03
C THR A 272 6.08 -1.99 15.30
N LEU A 273 4.94 -1.93 16.02
CA LEU A 273 3.67 -1.53 15.39
C LEU A 273 3.71 -0.07 14.87
N MET A 274 4.62 0.77 15.39
CA MET A 274 4.93 2.06 14.78
C MET A 274 5.58 1.88 13.40
N THR A 275 6.54 0.97 13.24
CA THR A 275 7.15 0.66 11.94
C THR A 275 6.09 0.22 10.93
N HIS A 276 5.16 -0.65 11.32
CA HIS A 276 4.07 -1.08 10.44
C HIS A 276 3.11 0.07 10.06
N MET A 277 2.75 0.93 11.03
CA MET A 277 1.96 2.13 10.76
C MET A 277 2.66 3.06 9.76
N LEU A 278 3.97 3.28 9.94
CA LEU A 278 4.78 4.13 9.06
C LEU A 278 4.97 3.50 7.67
N CYS A 279 5.07 2.17 7.55
CA CYS A 279 5.07 1.48 6.25
C CYS A 279 3.78 1.77 5.48
N GLU A 280 2.63 1.67 6.14
CA GLU A 280 1.32 1.96 5.53
C GLU A 280 1.22 3.42 5.10
N ILE A 281 1.58 4.36 5.98
CA ILE A 281 1.55 5.80 5.68
C ILE A 281 2.46 6.12 4.49
N LEU A 282 3.66 5.55 4.46
CA LEU A 282 4.62 5.76 3.37
C LEU A 282 4.10 5.18 2.05
N ALA A 283 3.49 4.00 2.08
CA ALA A 283 2.85 3.39 0.90
C ALA A 283 1.72 4.27 0.34
N GLN A 284 0.86 4.79 1.23
CA GLN A 284 -0.23 5.72 0.88
C GLN A 284 0.33 7.01 0.27
N ALA A 285 1.38 7.60 0.87
CA ALA A 285 2.03 8.80 0.37
C ALA A 285 2.64 8.60 -1.03
N LEU A 286 3.38 7.50 -1.24
CA LEU A 286 3.98 7.15 -2.53
C LEU A 286 2.92 6.96 -3.62
N GLY A 287 1.80 6.32 -3.29
CA GLY A 287 0.66 6.19 -4.20
C GLY A 287 -0.01 7.55 -4.49
N GLN A 288 -0.19 8.39 -3.47
CA GLN A 288 -0.88 9.66 -3.59
C GLN A 288 -0.11 10.67 -4.46
N ILE A 289 1.20 10.82 -4.27
CA ILE A 289 2.02 11.81 -5.02
C ILE A 289 2.00 11.56 -6.53
N ASN A 290 1.85 10.29 -6.95
CA ASN A 290 1.78 9.92 -8.36
C ASN A 290 0.36 9.65 -8.87
N SER A 291 -0.66 9.78 -8.01
CA SER A 291 -2.05 9.62 -8.41
C SER A 291 -2.46 10.63 -9.48
N VAL A 292 -3.37 10.25 -10.37
CA VAL A 292 -3.90 11.13 -11.42
C VAL A 292 -4.52 12.38 -10.82
N ALA A 293 -5.29 12.24 -9.74
CA ALA A 293 -5.95 13.34 -9.07
C ALA A 293 -4.95 14.39 -8.54
N THR A 294 -3.89 13.95 -7.83
CA THR A 294 -2.86 14.86 -7.30
C THR A 294 -2.11 15.56 -8.43
N ARG A 295 -1.66 14.82 -9.44
CA ARG A 295 -0.89 15.37 -10.57
C ARG A 295 -1.69 16.38 -11.40
N LEU A 296 -2.99 16.14 -11.61
CA LEU A 296 -3.85 17.10 -12.30
C LEU A 296 -4.10 18.36 -11.46
N ARG A 297 -4.28 18.21 -10.15
CA ARG A 297 -4.58 19.32 -9.24
C ARG A 297 -3.37 20.24 -9.03
N LEU A 298 -2.18 19.67 -8.87
CA LEU A 298 -0.96 20.43 -8.54
C LEU A 298 -0.20 20.91 -9.78
N GLY A 299 -0.55 20.45 -10.98
CA GLY A 299 0.07 20.87 -12.24
C GLY A 299 1.16 19.92 -12.74
N PHE A 300 1.74 20.21 -13.90
CA PHE A 300 2.75 19.35 -14.55
C PHE A 300 2.39 17.85 -14.56
N PRO A 301 1.22 17.45 -15.11
CA PRO A 301 0.72 16.09 -14.96
C PRO A 301 1.60 15.03 -15.64
N ALA A 302 2.43 15.42 -16.60
CA ALA A 302 3.37 14.53 -17.29
C ALA A 302 4.65 14.23 -16.49
N SER A 303 4.96 15.01 -15.44
CA SER A 303 6.15 14.80 -14.62
C SER A 303 5.85 13.82 -13.47
N PRO A 304 6.63 12.75 -13.28
CA PRO A 304 6.47 11.89 -12.10
C PRO A 304 6.90 12.62 -10.84
N ARG A 305 6.33 12.24 -9.69
CA ARG A 305 6.73 12.75 -8.39
C ARG A 305 7.66 11.77 -7.71
N GLN A 306 8.64 12.32 -7.00
CA GLN A 306 9.61 11.55 -6.27
C GLN A 306 9.75 12.10 -4.85
N LEU A 307 9.57 11.22 -3.86
CA LEU A 307 9.75 11.61 -2.46
C LEU A 307 11.23 11.93 -2.22
N ARG A 308 11.50 13.13 -1.71
CA ARG A 308 12.84 13.66 -1.45
C ARG A 308 13.16 13.67 0.04
N THR A 309 12.24 14.16 0.85
CA THR A 309 12.46 14.31 2.30
C THR A 309 11.24 13.85 3.09
N LEU A 310 11.50 13.18 4.20
CA LEU A 310 10.54 12.84 5.25
C LEU A 310 10.83 13.70 6.47
N ILE A 311 9.99 14.68 6.74
CA ILE A 311 10.12 15.62 7.86
C ILE A 311 9.17 15.18 8.96
N LEU A 312 9.70 14.63 10.05
CA LEU A 312 8.89 14.20 11.18
C LEU A 312 8.76 15.33 12.20
N THR A 313 7.52 15.68 12.55
CA THR A 313 7.27 16.64 13.62
C THR A 313 7.18 15.92 14.95
N LEU A 314 7.91 16.43 15.94
CA LEU A 314 7.99 15.84 17.25
C LEU A 314 7.46 16.80 18.31
N PRO A 315 6.68 16.32 19.29
CA PRO A 315 6.29 17.19 20.39
C PRO A 315 7.49 17.64 21.20
N SER A 316 7.48 18.92 21.57
CA SER A 316 8.62 19.61 22.17
C SER A 316 9.16 18.92 23.43
N ALA A 317 8.27 18.26 24.19
CA ALA A 317 8.60 17.55 25.43
C ALA A 317 8.98 16.07 25.26
N MET A 318 9.05 15.54 24.03
CA MET A 318 9.40 14.12 23.83
C MET A 318 10.82 13.82 24.34
N PRO A 319 11.05 12.79 25.17
CA PRO A 319 12.39 12.40 25.64
C PRO A 319 13.34 12.05 24.49
N LYS A 320 14.64 12.36 24.62
CA LYS A 320 15.64 12.08 23.57
C LYS A 320 15.66 10.61 23.12
N GLN A 321 15.49 9.68 24.07
CA GLN A 321 15.46 8.25 23.76
C GLN A 321 14.25 7.88 22.90
N GLU A 322 13.05 8.36 23.23
CA GLU A 322 11.86 8.15 22.41
C GLU A 322 12.00 8.79 21.02
N ARG A 323 12.64 9.96 20.91
CA ARG A 323 12.94 10.56 19.60
C ARG A 323 13.82 9.67 18.74
N GLU A 324 14.83 9.03 19.35
CA GLU A 324 15.72 8.12 18.64
C GLU A 324 15.02 6.84 18.22
N ILE A 325 14.16 6.27 19.08
CA ILE A 325 13.34 5.13 18.70
C ILE A 325 12.42 5.50 17.54
N PHE A 326 11.77 6.68 17.57
CA PHE A 326 10.92 7.11 16.45
C PHE A 326 11.70 7.27 15.15
N ARG A 327 12.92 7.83 15.23
CA ARG A 327 13.85 7.92 14.09
C ARG A 327 14.12 6.55 13.50
N GLN A 328 14.47 5.61 14.36
CA GLN A 328 14.77 4.24 13.98
C GLN A 328 13.54 3.57 13.33
N ARG A 329 12.34 3.70 13.91
CA ARG A 329 11.10 3.13 13.34
C ARG A 329 10.78 3.71 11.96
N MET A 330 11.00 5.00 11.73
CA MET A 330 10.84 5.59 10.40
C MET A 330 11.89 5.10 9.41
N PHE A 331 13.15 4.99 9.83
CA PHE A 331 14.22 4.45 9.00
C PHE A 331 13.96 3.00 8.60
N GLU A 332 13.53 2.16 9.55
CA GLU A 332 13.13 0.77 9.29
C GLU A 332 11.96 0.71 8.31
N ALA A 333 10.91 1.52 8.53
CA ALA A 333 9.75 1.55 7.63
C ALA A 333 10.14 1.93 6.20
N LEU A 334 11.05 2.90 6.06
CA LEU A 334 11.59 3.30 4.76
C LEU A 334 12.33 2.16 4.06
N ALA A 335 13.23 1.48 4.77
CA ALA A 335 13.99 0.34 4.25
C ALA A 335 13.07 -0.83 3.85
N LEU A 336 12.09 -1.14 4.71
CA LEU A 336 11.13 -2.21 4.49
C LEU A 336 10.27 -1.94 3.25
N VAL A 337 9.75 -0.72 3.09
CA VAL A 337 8.96 -0.35 1.89
C VAL A 337 9.81 -0.43 0.62
N TRP A 338 11.05 0.07 0.63
CA TRP A 338 11.92 0.00 -0.55
C TRP A 338 12.26 -1.44 -0.95
N LYS A 339 12.54 -2.32 0.01
CA LYS A 339 12.81 -3.74 -0.23
C LYS A 339 11.55 -4.49 -0.65
N ALA A 340 10.40 -4.22 -0.02
CA ALA A 340 9.10 -4.79 -0.34
C ALA A 340 8.65 -4.48 -1.77
N MET A 341 8.96 -3.27 -2.26
CA MET A 341 8.68 -2.86 -3.64
C MET A 341 9.70 -3.39 -4.66
N GLY A 342 10.73 -4.11 -4.22
CA GLY A 342 11.84 -4.56 -5.07
C GLY A 342 12.74 -3.41 -5.56
N TRP A 343 12.62 -2.21 -4.97
CA TRP A 343 13.42 -1.05 -5.36
C TRP A 343 14.83 -1.06 -4.77
N HIS A 344 15.07 -1.91 -3.79
CA HIS A 344 16.38 -2.15 -3.19
C HIS A 344 16.56 -3.66 -2.94
N PRO A 345 17.75 -4.25 -3.18
CA PRO A 345 17.96 -5.68 -2.97
C PRO A 345 17.67 -6.11 -1.52
N GLN A 346 17.02 -7.26 -1.35
CA GLN A 346 16.49 -7.69 -0.06
C GLN A 346 17.58 -7.89 1.02
N ASP A 347 18.68 -8.55 0.68
CA ASP A 347 19.74 -8.91 1.64
C ASP A 347 20.83 -7.85 1.83
N GLU A 348 20.81 -6.81 0.99
CA GLU A 348 21.79 -5.73 1.04
C GLU A 348 21.52 -4.79 2.22
N ASP A 349 22.58 -4.21 2.78
CA ASP A 349 22.44 -3.21 3.84
C ASP A 349 21.78 -1.92 3.30
N PHE A 350 21.12 -1.16 4.17
CA PHE A 350 20.39 0.08 3.87
C PHE A 350 20.85 1.27 4.76
N THR A 351 21.73 1.02 5.74
CA THR A 351 22.09 1.95 6.83
C THR A 351 22.82 3.19 6.34
N THR A 352 23.76 3.06 5.42
CA THR A 352 24.59 4.17 4.94
C THR A 352 24.09 4.77 3.63
N PRO A 353 24.38 6.06 3.34
CA PRO A 353 24.04 6.68 2.05
C PRO A 353 24.58 5.90 0.84
N LYS A 354 25.82 5.42 0.93
CA LYS A 354 26.47 4.63 -0.12
C LYS A 354 25.73 3.31 -0.41
N GLN A 355 25.17 2.68 0.60
CA GLN A 355 24.38 1.47 0.39
C GLN A 355 23.03 1.78 -0.24
N ARG A 356 22.39 2.90 0.14
CA ARG A 356 21.14 3.36 -0.46
C ARG A 356 21.26 3.73 -1.94
N GLU A 357 22.46 4.04 -2.44
CA GLU A 357 22.73 4.23 -3.88
C GLU A 357 22.49 2.96 -4.72
N LYS A 358 22.43 1.76 -4.10
CA LYS A 358 22.04 0.52 -4.78
C LYS A 358 20.54 0.47 -5.16
N SER A 359 19.73 1.40 -4.64
CA SER A 359 18.31 1.46 -4.93
C SER A 359 18.04 2.01 -6.34
N VAL A 360 17.11 1.40 -7.07
CA VAL A 360 16.68 1.88 -8.39
C VAL A 360 15.79 3.12 -8.31
N VAL A 361 15.03 3.25 -7.21
CA VAL A 361 14.27 4.46 -6.87
C VAL A 361 15.06 5.21 -5.79
N PRO A 362 15.36 6.51 -5.96
CA PRO A 362 16.14 7.24 -4.97
C PRO A 362 15.45 7.27 -3.61
N VAL A 363 16.25 7.09 -2.56
CA VAL A 363 15.75 7.00 -1.18
C VAL A 363 15.64 8.40 -0.57
N PRO A 364 14.50 8.79 0.03
CA PRO A 364 14.35 10.08 0.69
C PRO A 364 15.21 10.20 1.94
N GLU A 365 15.58 11.44 2.28
CA GLU A 365 16.24 11.77 3.55
C GLU A 365 15.22 11.85 4.69
N ILE A 366 15.63 11.49 5.91
CA ILE A 366 14.79 11.62 7.11
C ILE A 366 15.30 12.79 7.94
N GLN A 367 14.43 13.77 8.20
CA GLN A 367 14.70 14.94 9.02
C GLN A 367 13.74 14.96 10.23
N MET A 368 14.28 15.28 11.41
CA MET A 368 13.51 15.31 12.67
C MET A 368 13.84 16.51 13.55
N GLU A 369 14.44 17.55 12.96
CA GLU A 369 14.96 18.70 13.70
C GLU A 369 13.88 19.72 14.09
N TRP A 370 12.62 19.46 13.74
CA TRP A 370 11.52 20.40 13.92
C TRP A 370 10.67 20.00 15.13
N ASP A 371 10.63 20.86 16.15
CA ASP A 371 9.67 20.73 17.24
C ASP A 371 8.28 21.22 16.81
N GLU A 372 7.23 20.59 17.33
CA GLU A 372 5.82 20.88 17.03
C GLU A 372 5.46 22.37 17.22
N ALA A 373 6.14 23.05 18.16
CA ALA A 373 5.98 24.48 18.42
C ALA A 373 6.49 25.35 17.25
N SER A 374 7.61 24.97 16.63
CA SER A 374 8.15 25.63 15.44
C SER A 374 7.31 25.37 14.19
N CYS A 375 6.73 24.17 14.06
CA CYS A 375 5.80 23.85 12.97
C CYS A 375 4.48 24.60 13.09
N GLY A 376 3.94 24.77 14.31
CA GLY A 376 2.73 25.56 14.55
C GLY A 376 2.88 27.05 14.17
N GLN A 377 4.10 27.60 14.27
CA GLN A 377 4.38 28.97 13.82
C GLN A 377 4.42 29.08 12.29
N LEU A 378 4.89 28.06 11.57
CA LEU A 378 4.85 28.02 10.11
C LEU A 378 3.41 27.95 9.58
N VAL A 379 2.51 27.23 10.25
CA VAL A 379 1.07 27.21 9.87
C VAL A 379 0.39 28.57 10.06
N TRP A 380 0.92 29.43 10.92
CA TRP A 380 0.40 30.79 11.15
C TRP A 380 1.12 31.88 10.34
N ALA A 381 2.32 31.59 9.85
CA ALA A 381 3.17 32.52 9.10
C ALA A 381 3.27 32.22 7.59
N LEU A 382 2.84 31.04 7.15
CA LEU A 382 2.42 30.72 5.78
C LEU A 382 0.94 31.08 5.61
#